data_AF-A0A2D0KIK9-F1
#
_entry.id   AF-A0A2D0KIK9-F1
#
_cell.length_a   1.000
_cell.length_b   1.000
_cell.length_c   1.000
_cell.angle_alpha   90.00
_cell.angle_beta   90.00
_cell.angle_gamma   90.00
#
_symmetry.space_group_name_H-M   'P 1'
#
loop_
_entity.id
_entity.type
_entity.pdbx_description
1 polymer ?
#
loop_
_entity_poly.entity_id
_entity_poly.type
_entity_poly.pdbx_seq_one_letter_code
_entity_poly.pdbx_strand_id
1 'polypeptide(L)'
;MSSDMTFSLPEKGNLIIGQSFLFTVKLLSDEIIDSSSTISFFNNKNISIPTEDITLTLESDNKKATATVTLTVINSIAENEEIYFSVKTSLNGVQQKTLQYISKEIYPESLKLIVDNEFLSVPASFNSSQIGTVSTKVHTIIKDKNGSPLSGIPIFIKSRIFDQLEEVYIYANDGRTKINIQKLSLYSGFSINSDNEGKVEFYISPIKPLPLIIYLSSIIKIPSDFSVSDSIIFIIIDDDVGYDQQPPEVVTAIDGNLTSEGERKFWIDITPCKNYKIDDFLLFNVNSEYKYYARAIDINGDNQCLIKLPYFIFQENKPSQLSYLIIRGNGDTLAKSYPVSVTYRGRPNKPWKDIDRIYESCKVYSSFDVLIEQDGGINNQKISNHTNNQGDAGLFVTITGTNDNSDNTKVKLGSEIILTLYINSKNKTVTYPFKNTMPYQPDNEDGKTAVLKFNIPYDLLNNNLAFPEHDGEIFFDYQVGDDNDRDVTYGGIWSGHIVTF
;
A
#
# COMPACT_ATOMS: atom_id res chain seq x y z
N MET A 1 -7.54 -3.15 47.50
CA MET A 1 -7.71 -3.91 46.26
C MET A 1 -7.26 -3.04 45.12
N SER A 2 -6.26 -3.49 44.36
CA SER A 2 -6.01 -2.92 43.04
C SER A 2 -6.77 -3.79 42.04
N SER A 3 -7.77 -3.19 41.40
CA SER A 3 -8.51 -3.81 40.32
C SER A 3 -8.65 -2.78 39.21
N ASP A 4 -8.35 -3.16 37.97
CA ASP A 4 -8.38 -2.26 36.83
C ASP A 4 -9.21 -2.88 35.70
N MET A 5 -9.86 -1.99 34.94
CA MET A 5 -10.65 -2.33 33.76
C MET A 5 -10.05 -1.60 32.56
N THR A 6 -9.58 -2.39 31.60
CA THR A 6 -8.97 -1.90 30.37
C THR A 6 -9.75 -2.38 29.14
N PHE A 7 -9.59 -1.67 28.04
CA PHE A 7 -10.40 -1.85 26.83
C PHE A 7 -9.53 -2.08 25.60
N SER A 8 -10.07 -2.77 24.60
CA SER A 8 -9.43 -2.91 23.29
C SER A 8 -9.46 -1.63 22.47
N LEU A 9 -10.23 -0.61 22.86
CA LEU A 9 -10.28 0.71 22.25
C LEU A 9 -9.71 1.78 23.18
N PRO A 10 -9.13 2.87 22.64
CA PRO A 10 -8.82 4.04 23.45
C PRO A 10 -10.11 4.67 24.01
N GLU A 11 -10.04 5.32 25.16
CA GLU A 11 -11.22 5.95 25.79
C GLU A 11 -11.81 7.10 24.95
N LYS A 12 -11.00 7.66 24.05
CA LYS A 12 -11.37 8.72 23.10
C LYS A 12 -10.83 8.43 21.70
N GLY A 13 -11.56 8.87 20.68
CA GLY A 13 -11.12 8.78 19.30
C GLY A 13 -12.24 8.98 18.30
N ASN A 14 -12.14 8.32 17.16
CA ASN A 14 -13.13 8.30 16.11
C ASN A 14 -13.74 6.91 15.97
N LEU A 15 -14.94 6.83 15.39
CA LEU A 15 -15.54 5.59 14.92
C LEU A 15 -16.23 5.84 13.58
N ILE A 16 -16.25 4.83 12.71
CA ILE A 16 -16.84 4.98 11.38
C ILE A 16 -18.35 4.75 11.43
N ILE A 17 -19.11 5.59 10.74
CA ILE A 17 -20.57 5.44 10.64
C ILE A 17 -20.93 4.05 10.09
N GLY A 18 -21.84 3.34 10.77
CA GLY A 18 -22.25 1.98 10.39
C GLY A 18 -21.24 0.87 10.70
N GLN A 19 -20.08 1.18 11.29
CA GLN A 19 -19.03 0.19 11.54
C GLN A 19 -19.43 -0.84 12.60
N SER A 20 -19.22 -2.12 12.29
CA SER A 20 -19.24 -3.20 13.28
C SER A 20 -17.82 -3.64 13.64
N PHE A 21 -17.52 -3.77 14.93
CA PHE A 21 -16.19 -4.18 15.41
C PHE A 21 -16.25 -4.96 16.72
N LEU A 22 -15.18 -5.71 17.00
CA LEU A 22 -15.02 -6.43 18.26
C LEU A 22 -14.47 -5.51 19.34
N PHE A 23 -15.14 -5.49 20.49
CA PHE A 23 -14.75 -4.74 21.67
C PHE A 23 -14.47 -5.71 22.82
N THR A 24 -13.25 -5.70 23.33
CA THR A 24 -12.82 -6.53 24.45
C THR A 24 -12.63 -5.69 25.70
N VAL A 25 -13.25 -6.12 26.80
CA VAL A 25 -12.99 -5.65 28.15
C VAL A 25 -12.06 -6.64 28.82
N LYS A 26 -10.98 -6.15 29.44
CA LYS A 26 -10.09 -6.94 30.28
C LYS A 26 -10.14 -6.42 31.71
N LEU A 27 -10.37 -7.32 32.65
CA LEU A 27 -10.32 -7.05 34.08
C LEU A 27 -9.07 -7.68 34.66
N LEU A 28 -8.38 -6.89 35.49
CA LEU A 28 -7.20 -7.28 36.25
C LEU A 28 -7.52 -7.09 37.72
N SER A 29 -7.22 -8.10 38.56
CA SER A 29 -7.45 -8.05 39.99
C SER A 29 -6.31 -8.75 40.74
N ASP A 30 -5.92 -8.21 41.90
CA ASP A 30 -4.97 -8.88 42.79
C ASP A 30 -5.58 -10.13 43.45
N GLU A 31 -6.91 -10.21 43.49
CA GLU A 31 -7.72 -11.29 44.07
C GLU A 31 -8.45 -12.11 43.00
N ILE A 32 -8.89 -13.31 43.37
CA ILE A 32 -9.65 -14.21 42.50
C ILE A 32 -10.97 -13.55 42.09
N ILE A 33 -11.19 -13.49 40.78
CA ILE A 33 -12.44 -13.04 40.17
C ILE A 33 -13.43 -14.21 40.17
N ASP A 34 -14.63 -13.97 40.69
CA ASP A 34 -15.69 -14.97 40.69
C ASP A 34 -16.13 -15.28 39.24
N SER A 35 -16.29 -16.57 38.92
CA SER A 35 -16.82 -17.06 37.65
C SER A 35 -18.20 -16.51 37.26
N SER A 36 -18.98 -16.04 38.23
CA SER A 36 -20.28 -15.39 38.02
C SER A 36 -20.17 -13.89 37.71
N SER A 37 -18.95 -13.34 37.70
CA SER A 37 -18.73 -11.91 37.45
C SER A 37 -19.12 -11.55 36.01
N THR A 38 -19.74 -10.38 35.84
CA THR A 38 -20.23 -9.90 34.56
C THR A 38 -19.69 -8.49 34.25
N ILE A 39 -19.81 -8.12 32.97
CA ILE A 39 -19.79 -6.73 32.52
C ILE A 39 -21.16 -6.35 31.97
N SER A 40 -21.52 -5.07 32.09
CA SER A 40 -22.74 -4.53 31.50
C SER A 40 -22.48 -3.19 30.84
N PHE A 41 -23.20 -2.96 29.74
CA PHE A 41 -23.14 -1.75 28.95
C PHE A 41 -24.38 -0.91 29.21
N PHE A 42 -24.21 0.40 29.33
CA PHE A 42 -25.31 1.32 29.63
C PHE A 42 -24.99 2.73 29.14
N ASN A 43 -25.98 3.63 29.23
CA ASN A 43 -25.86 5.04 28.85
C ASN A 43 -25.14 5.19 27.50
N ASN A 44 -25.79 4.71 26.43
CA ASN A 44 -25.25 4.74 25.08
C ASN A 44 -25.95 5.78 24.21
N LYS A 45 -25.25 6.27 23.18
CA LYS A 45 -25.77 7.10 22.11
C LYS A 45 -25.06 6.75 20.82
N ASN A 46 -25.82 6.69 19.72
CA ASN A 46 -25.28 6.49 18.37
C ASN A 46 -24.50 5.17 18.17
N ILE A 47 -24.70 4.19 19.06
CA ILE A 47 -24.05 2.87 19.01
C ILE A 47 -24.99 1.80 19.57
N SER A 48 -25.03 0.64 18.90
CA SER A 48 -25.69 -0.56 19.38
C SER A 48 -24.75 -1.34 20.29
N ILE A 49 -25.21 -1.59 21.52
CA ILE A 49 -24.51 -2.32 22.58
C ILE A 49 -25.34 -3.54 23.01
N PRO A 50 -24.73 -4.57 23.63
CA PRO A 50 -25.47 -5.66 24.25
C PRO A 50 -26.42 -5.15 25.35
N THR A 51 -27.62 -5.72 25.40
CA THR A 51 -28.65 -5.39 26.41
C THR A 51 -28.56 -6.25 27.66
N GLU A 52 -27.95 -7.42 27.56
CA GLU A 52 -27.77 -8.36 28.67
C GLU A 52 -26.36 -8.26 29.27
N ASP A 53 -26.25 -8.67 30.52
CA ASP A 53 -24.97 -8.83 31.20
C ASP A 53 -24.14 -9.90 30.50
N ILE A 54 -22.86 -9.61 30.28
CA ILE A 54 -21.94 -10.50 29.57
C ILE A 54 -21.05 -11.20 30.60
N THR A 55 -21.12 -12.52 30.62
CA THR A 55 -20.27 -13.35 31.47
C THR A 55 -18.81 -13.21 31.06
N LEU A 56 -17.94 -13.13 32.05
CA LEU A 56 -16.50 -13.06 31.85
C LEU A 56 -15.89 -14.45 31.63
N THR A 57 -14.92 -14.53 30.73
CA THR A 57 -14.04 -15.68 30.55
C THR A 57 -12.79 -15.49 31.42
N LEU A 58 -12.60 -16.35 32.42
CA LEU A 58 -11.44 -16.33 33.31
C LEU A 58 -10.19 -16.92 32.64
N GLU A 59 -9.03 -16.31 32.89
CA GLU A 59 -7.73 -16.93 32.61
C GLU A 59 -7.34 -17.94 33.70
N SER A 60 -6.28 -18.71 33.48
CA SER A 60 -5.91 -19.86 34.32
C SER A 60 -5.61 -19.55 35.79
N ASP A 61 -5.26 -18.31 36.13
CA ASP A 61 -5.02 -17.86 37.51
C ASP A 61 -6.26 -17.26 38.20
N ASN A 62 -7.38 -17.14 37.47
CA ASN A 62 -8.61 -16.44 37.87
C ASN A 62 -8.41 -14.99 38.36
N LYS A 63 -7.26 -14.37 38.07
CA LYS A 63 -6.96 -12.96 38.41
C LYS A 63 -7.14 -12.04 37.22
N LYS A 64 -7.29 -12.64 36.03
CA LYS A 64 -7.60 -11.98 34.79
C LYS A 64 -8.88 -12.54 34.21
N ALA A 65 -9.70 -11.64 33.70
CA ALA A 65 -10.95 -12.01 33.06
C ALA A 65 -11.16 -11.15 31.81
N THR A 66 -11.75 -11.74 30.78
CA THR A 66 -12.02 -11.04 29.52
C THR A 66 -13.44 -11.28 29.05
N ALA A 67 -14.04 -10.27 28.43
CA ALA A 67 -15.29 -10.41 27.70
C ALA A 67 -15.17 -9.67 26.37
N THR A 68 -15.58 -10.34 25.28
CA THR A 68 -15.55 -9.76 23.93
C THR A 68 -16.95 -9.73 23.37
N VAL A 69 -17.36 -8.56 22.89
CA VAL A 69 -18.68 -8.31 22.30
C VAL A 69 -18.52 -7.65 20.94
N THR A 70 -19.55 -7.72 20.10
CA THR A 70 -19.62 -6.91 18.89
C THR A 70 -20.40 -5.65 19.18
N LEU A 71 -19.82 -4.50 18.88
CA LEU A 71 -20.51 -3.20 18.89
C LEU A 71 -20.77 -2.76 17.45
N THR A 72 -21.80 -1.96 17.24
CA THR A 72 -22.10 -1.41 15.90
C THR A 72 -22.51 0.04 15.98
N VAL A 73 -21.79 0.92 15.29
CA VAL A 73 -22.16 2.34 15.16
C VAL A 73 -23.44 2.45 14.36
N ILE A 74 -24.37 3.30 14.79
CA ILE A 74 -25.62 3.52 14.06
C ILE A 74 -25.30 4.12 12.67
N ASN A 75 -25.96 3.63 11.63
CA ASN A 75 -25.69 4.02 10.25
C ASN A 75 -26.41 5.31 9.79
N SER A 76 -27.40 5.76 10.55
CA SER A 76 -28.28 6.90 10.21
C SER A 76 -27.90 8.22 10.88
N ILE A 77 -26.69 8.31 11.44
CA ILE A 77 -26.20 9.51 12.15
C ILE A 77 -25.41 10.40 11.18
N ALA A 78 -25.38 11.71 11.46
CA ALA A 78 -24.53 12.61 10.69
C ALA A 78 -23.04 12.46 11.09
N GLU A 79 -22.14 12.93 10.23
CA GLU A 79 -20.73 13.06 10.54
C GLU A 79 -20.50 14.11 11.63
N ASN A 80 -19.47 13.88 12.47
CA ASN A 80 -19.11 14.70 13.63
C ASN A 80 -20.12 14.67 14.79
N GLU A 81 -21.03 13.70 14.80
CA GLU A 81 -21.88 13.43 15.96
C GLU A 81 -21.14 12.66 17.05
N GLU A 82 -21.52 12.94 18.29
CA GLU A 82 -21.00 12.23 19.46
C GLU A 82 -21.53 10.79 19.51
N ILE A 83 -20.61 9.85 19.76
CA ILE A 83 -20.89 8.44 20.07
C ILE A 83 -20.35 8.18 21.48
N TYR A 84 -21.15 7.60 22.36
CA TYR A 84 -20.65 7.20 23.67
C TYR A 84 -21.35 5.96 24.19
N PHE A 85 -20.70 5.27 25.10
CA PHE A 85 -21.27 4.20 25.90
C PHE A 85 -20.46 4.04 27.20
N SER A 86 -21.09 3.50 28.23
CA SER A 86 -20.45 3.25 29.51
C SER A 86 -20.41 1.75 29.82
N VAL A 87 -19.33 1.32 30.46
CA VAL A 87 -19.10 -0.06 30.87
C VAL A 87 -18.91 -0.11 32.38
N LYS A 88 -19.58 -1.05 33.03
CA LYS A 88 -19.39 -1.38 34.45
C LYS A 88 -19.20 -2.88 34.60
N THR A 89 -18.68 -3.29 35.76
CA THR A 89 -18.54 -4.69 36.14
C THR A 89 -19.22 -4.95 37.49
N SER A 90 -19.59 -6.20 37.75
CA SER A 90 -20.05 -6.66 39.06
C SER A 90 -18.91 -6.76 40.08
N LEU A 91 -17.64 -6.65 39.68
CA LEU A 91 -16.49 -6.72 40.57
C LEU A 91 -16.41 -5.46 41.47
N ASN A 92 -16.35 -5.66 42.78
CA ASN A 92 -16.25 -4.57 43.74
C ASN A 92 -14.94 -3.78 43.57
N GLY A 93 -15.02 -2.46 43.72
CA GLY A 93 -13.84 -1.58 43.69
C GLY A 93 -13.39 -1.16 42.29
N VAL A 94 -13.98 -1.68 41.22
CA VAL A 94 -13.73 -1.22 39.85
C VAL A 94 -14.70 -0.09 39.49
N GLN A 95 -14.16 1.07 39.11
CA GLN A 95 -14.98 2.18 38.65
C GLN A 95 -15.52 1.91 37.24
N GLN A 96 -16.77 2.29 37.02
CA GLN A 96 -17.32 2.36 35.67
C GLN A 96 -16.53 3.35 34.82
N LYS A 97 -16.42 3.10 33.52
CA LYS A 97 -15.77 4.01 32.57
C LYS A 97 -16.70 4.31 31.41
N THR A 98 -16.62 5.54 30.92
CA THR A 98 -17.37 6.01 29.75
C THR A 98 -16.38 6.25 28.62
N LEU A 99 -16.66 5.67 27.45
CA LEU A 99 -15.87 5.87 26.25
C LEU A 99 -16.61 6.83 25.32
N GLN A 100 -15.89 7.78 24.71
CA GLN A 100 -16.46 8.87 23.92
C GLN A 100 -15.75 9.02 22.59
N TYR A 101 -16.50 9.04 21.50
CA TYR A 101 -15.98 9.10 20.14
C TYR A 101 -16.77 10.08 19.30
N ILE A 102 -16.19 10.42 18.15
CA ILE A 102 -16.84 11.24 17.13
C ILE A 102 -17.07 10.39 15.88
N SER A 103 -18.29 10.43 15.34
CA SER A 103 -18.64 9.75 14.09
C SER A 103 -17.90 10.36 12.90
N LYS A 104 -17.36 9.50 12.04
CA LYS A 104 -16.60 9.89 10.84
C LYS A 104 -16.98 9.05 9.64
N GLU A 105 -16.82 9.63 8.46
CA GLU A 105 -16.83 8.88 7.20
C GLU A 105 -15.40 8.57 6.78
N ILE A 106 -15.13 7.32 6.38
CA ILE A 106 -13.79 6.88 5.99
C ILE A 106 -13.53 7.13 4.51
N TYR A 107 -12.30 7.50 4.15
CA TYR A 107 -11.79 7.36 2.79
C TYR A 107 -11.37 5.90 2.56
N PRO A 108 -12.10 5.08 1.79
CA PRO A 108 -11.92 3.62 1.78
C PRO A 108 -10.51 3.17 1.36
N GLU A 109 -9.89 3.87 0.41
CA GLU A 109 -8.52 3.57 -0.08
C GLU A 109 -7.44 3.74 1.00
N SER A 110 -7.73 4.49 2.08
CA SER A 110 -6.81 4.63 3.22
C SER A 110 -6.60 3.33 4.02
N LEU A 111 -7.35 2.28 3.72
CA LEU A 111 -7.15 0.95 4.31
C LEU A 111 -6.08 0.12 3.60
N LYS A 112 -5.48 0.65 2.51
CA LYS A 112 -4.44 -0.06 1.74
C LYS A 112 -3.23 -0.36 2.60
N LEU A 113 -2.92 -1.64 2.81
CA LEU A 113 -1.75 -2.07 3.56
C LEU A 113 -0.51 -1.97 2.68
N ILE A 114 0.56 -1.42 3.25
CA ILE A 114 1.88 -1.31 2.64
C ILE A 114 2.80 -2.26 3.40
N VAL A 115 3.57 -3.08 2.67
CA VAL A 115 4.54 -4.03 3.22
C VAL A 115 5.94 -3.53 2.85
N ASP A 116 6.76 -3.20 3.84
CA ASP A 116 8.10 -2.61 3.60
C ASP A 116 9.03 -3.60 2.89
N ASN A 117 8.93 -4.89 3.22
CA ASN A 117 9.66 -5.97 2.55
C ASN A 117 8.75 -7.18 2.34
N GLU A 118 8.41 -7.45 1.08
CA GLU A 118 7.55 -8.58 0.70
C GLU A 118 8.28 -9.93 0.79
N PHE A 119 9.61 -9.96 0.78
CA PHE A 119 10.41 -11.19 0.74
C PHE A 119 11.22 -11.38 2.03
N LEU A 120 10.79 -12.32 2.86
CA LEU A 120 11.47 -12.72 4.09
C LEU A 120 12.23 -14.01 3.88
N SER A 121 13.55 -13.90 3.66
CA SER A 121 14.45 -15.06 3.60
C SER A 121 14.82 -15.55 5.00
N VAL A 122 14.57 -16.82 5.28
CA VAL A 122 14.76 -17.46 6.58
C VAL A 122 15.74 -18.63 6.43
N PRO A 123 16.87 -18.66 7.15
CA PRO A 123 17.83 -19.75 7.01
C PRO A 123 17.23 -21.08 7.49
N ALA A 124 17.60 -22.20 6.86
CA ALA A 124 17.15 -23.53 7.32
C ALA A 124 17.54 -23.84 8.79
N SER A 125 18.60 -23.20 9.31
CA SER A 125 19.03 -23.29 10.70
C SER A 125 18.25 -22.39 11.68
N PHE A 126 17.21 -21.69 11.20
CA PHE A 126 16.42 -20.75 11.99
C PHE A 126 15.81 -21.44 13.21
N ASN A 127 16.01 -20.84 14.38
CA ASN A 127 15.53 -21.36 15.65
C ASN A 127 14.93 -20.27 16.53
N SER A 128 14.41 -20.66 17.70
CA SER A 128 13.70 -19.77 18.61
C SER A 128 14.49 -18.53 19.07
N SER A 129 15.83 -18.60 19.11
CA SER A 129 16.68 -17.45 19.49
C SER A 129 16.75 -16.36 18.41
N GLN A 130 16.32 -16.67 17.18
CA GLN A 130 16.36 -15.76 16.04
C GLN A 130 14.99 -15.16 15.71
N ILE A 131 13.94 -15.52 16.44
CA ILE A 131 12.61 -14.93 16.27
C ILE A 131 12.70 -13.40 16.44
N GLY A 132 12.12 -12.65 15.51
CA GLY A 132 12.20 -11.19 15.46
C GLY A 132 13.43 -10.63 14.75
N THR A 133 14.45 -11.44 14.41
CA THR A 133 15.60 -10.97 13.61
C THR A 133 15.29 -10.83 12.12
N VAL A 134 14.33 -11.61 11.64
CA VAL A 134 13.71 -11.50 10.32
C VAL A 134 12.29 -11.04 10.53
N SER A 135 11.92 -9.90 9.95
CA SER A 135 10.57 -9.36 10.06
C SER A 135 10.29 -8.39 8.93
N THR A 136 9.02 -8.24 8.58
CA THR A 136 8.55 -7.14 7.73
C THR A 136 7.59 -6.26 8.50
N LYS A 137 7.65 -4.96 8.24
CA LYS A 137 6.69 -3.99 8.74
C LYS A 137 5.53 -3.92 7.76
N VAL A 138 4.32 -3.87 8.32
CA VAL A 138 3.09 -3.65 7.58
C VAL A 138 2.42 -2.42 8.16
N HIS A 139 2.05 -1.47 7.31
CA HIS A 139 1.49 -0.21 7.78
C HIS A 139 0.51 0.46 6.81
N THR A 140 -0.29 1.37 7.35
CA THR A 140 -1.12 2.31 6.58
C THR A 140 -1.50 3.53 7.42
N ILE A 141 -2.18 4.52 6.83
CA ILE A 141 -2.71 5.71 7.53
C ILE A 141 -4.19 5.85 7.18
N ILE A 142 -5.05 5.61 8.17
CA ILE A 142 -6.51 5.71 8.05
C ILE A 142 -6.91 7.18 8.00
N LYS A 143 -7.72 7.54 7.00
CA LYS A 143 -8.15 8.93 6.75
C LYS A 143 -9.66 9.03 6.63
N ASP A 144 -10.20 10.20 6.97
CA ASP A 144 -11.57 10.56 6.67
C ASP A 144 -11.74 10.94 5.19
N LYS A 145 -12.98 11.14 4.75
CA LYS A 145 -13.28 11.56 3.37
C LYS A 145 -12.64 12.88 2.94
N ASN A 146 -12.14 13.68 3.87
CA ASN A 146 -11.46 14.95 3.61
C ASN A 146 -9.92 14.79 3.63
N GLY A 147 -9.42 13.57 3.84
CA GLY A 147 -8.00 13.27 3.92
C GLY A 147 -7.37 13.48 5.29
N SER A 148 -8.15 13.83 6.31
CA SER A 148 -7.64 14.02 7.67
C SER A 148 -7.42 12.67 8.36
N PRO A 149 -6.33 12.48 9.11
CA PRO A 149 -6.08 11.23 9.81
C PRO A 149 -7.16 10.94 10.86
N LEU A 150 -7.50 9.66 11.03
CA LEU A 150 -8.54 9.19 11.97
C LEU A 150 -7.96 8.36 13.10
N SER A 151 -8.13 8.82 14.33
CA SER A 151 -7.54 8.21 15.52
C SER A 151 -8.43 7.15 16.15
N GLY A 152 -7.83 6.06 16.63
CA GLY A 152 -8.52 5.04 17.42
C GLY A 152 -9.51 4.17 16.65
N ILE A 153 -9.44 4.18 15.31
CA ILE A 153 -10.31 3.38 14.44
C ILE A 153 -9.94 1.90 14.58
N PRO A 154 -10.85 1.03 15.05
CA PRO A 154 -10.58 -0.41 15.05
C PRO A 154 -10.63 -0.95 13.63
N ILE A 155 -9.58 -1.66 13.22
CA ILE A 155 -9.54 -2.39 11.97
C ILE A 155 -9.29 -3.87 12.25
N PHE A 156 -9.78 -4.73 11.36
CA PHE A 156 -9.54 -6.17 11.45
C PHE A 156 -8.62 -6.62 10.31
N ILE A 157 -7.48 -7.19 10.67
CA ILE A 157 -6.51 -7.76 9.72
C ILE A 157 -6.70 -9.27 9.67
N LYS A 158 -6.81 -9.84 8.48
CA LYS A 158 -6.92 -11.30 8.29
C LYS A 158 -6.00 -11.80 7.18
N SER A 159 -5.77 -13.11 7.18
CA SER A 159 -5.28 -13.77 5.97
C SER A 159 -6.45 -14.26 5.11
N ARG A 160 -6.24 -14.34 3.79
CA ARG A 160 -7.15 -15.04 2.86
C ARG A 160 -7.25 -16.54 3.17
N ILE A 161 -6.15 -17.15 3.64
CA ILE A 161 -6.10 -18.57 4.00
C ILE A 161 -6.36 -18.71 5.50
N PHE A 162 -7.31 -19.57 5.86
CA PHE A 162 -7.68 -19.82 7.25
C PHE A 162 -6.49 -20.35 8.06
N ASP A 163 -6.33 -19.86 9.29
CA ASP A 163 -5.27 -20.20 10.26
C ASP A 163 -3.83 -19.92 9.81
N GLN A 164 -3.61 -19.29 8.64
CA GLN A 164 -2.27 -19.03 8.15
C GLN A 164 -1.44 -18.11 9.05
N LEU A 165 -2.09 -17.16 9.74
CA LEU A 165 -1.42 -16.24 10.64
C LEU A 165 -0.93 -16.90 11.94
N GLU A 166 -1.31 -18.16 12.22
CA GLU A 166 -0.80 -18.91 13.38
C GLU A 166 0.65 -19.37 13.19
N GLU A 167 1.12 -19.43 11.94
CA GLU A 167 2.47 -19.83 11.58
C GLU A 167 3.51 -18.70 11.72
N VAL A 168 3.08 -17.52 12.17
CA VAL A 168 3.92 -16.33 12.37
C VAL A 168 3.59 -15.67 13.71
N TYR A 169 4.52 -14.84 14.20
CA TYR A 169 4.22 -13.88 15.25
C TYR A 169 3.89 -12.52 14.65
N ILE A 170 2.82 -11.94 15.17
CA ILE A 170 2.41 -10.57 14.91
C ILE A 170 2.81 -9.74 16.12
N TYR A 171 3.56 -8.68 15.89
CA TYR A 171 3.94 -7.72 16.93
C TYR A 171 3.31 -6.36 16.66
N ALA A 172 2.96 -5.65 17.72
CA ALA A 172 2.53 -4.26 17.66
C ALA A 172 3.67 -3.35 17.19
N ASN A 173 3.38 -2.05 17.03
CA ASN A 173 4.33 -1.04 16.57
C ASN A 173 5.61 -0.92 17.41
N ASP A 174 5.61 -1.37 18.66
CA ASP A 174 6.79 -1.42 19.53
C ASP A 174 7.78 -2.57 19.17
N GLY A 175 7.40 -3.44 18.23
CA GLY A 175 8.17 -4.60 17.78
C GLY A 175 8.34 -5.68 18.84
N ARG A 176 7.61 -5.63 19.96
CA ARG A 176 7.80 -6.51 21.13
C ARG A 176 6.50 -7.09 21.65
N THR A 177 5.44 -6.29 21.70
CA THR A 177 4.14 -6.69 22.20
C THR A 177 3.47 -7.59 21.18
N LYS A 178 3.32 -8.87 21.52
CA LYS A 178 2.66 -9.85 20.65
C LYS A 178 1.16 -9.57 20.58
N ILE A 179 0.63 -9.54 19.36
CA ILE A 179 -0.82 -9.49 19.09
C ILE A 179 -1.32 -10.92 18.89
N ASN A 180 -2.38 -11.28 19.61
CA ASN A 180 -2.97 -12.61 19.53
C ASN A 180 -3.94 -12.70 18.35
N ILE A 181 -3.85 -13.80 17.61
CA ILE A 181 -4.81 -14.16 16.56
C ILE A 181 -6.11 -14.62 17.21
N GLN A 182 -7.21 -14.14 16.66
CA GLN A 182 -8.59 -14.46 17.00
C GLN A 182 -9.14 -15.40 15.92
N LYS A 183 -9.66 -16.55 16.35
CA LYS A 183 -10.40 -17.46 15.47
C LYS A 183 -11.88 -17.09 15.49
N LEU A 184 -12.37 -16.66 14.35
CA LEU A 184 -13.79 -16.47 14.09
C LEU A 184 -14.24 -17.60 13.15
N SER A 185 -15.51 -18.01 13.23
CA SER A 185 -15.99 -19.25 12.61
C SER A 185 -15.63 -19.45 11.13
N LEU A 186 -15.47 -18.37 10.37
CA LEU A 186 -15.17 -18.39 8.94
C LEU A 186 -13.81 -17.73 8.57
N TYR A 187 -13.09 -17.17 9.54
CA TYR A 187 -11.81 -16.47 9.30
C TYR A 187 -10.97 -16.31 10.57
N SER A 188 -9.65 -16.32 10.42
CA SER A 188 -8.68 -16.03 11.49
C SER A 188 -8.00 -14.69 11.23
N GLY A 189 -7.86 -13.85 12.26
CA GLY A 189 -7.26 -12.53 12.12
C GLY A 189 -7.00 -11.86 13.45
N PHE A 190 -6.73 -10.57 13.46
CA PHE A 190 -6.54 -9.81 14.68
C PHE A 190 -7.07 -8.38 14.51
N SER A 191 -7.52 -7.78 15.61
CA SER A 191 -7.89 -6.38 15.64
C SER A 191 -6.70 -5.51 16.04
N ILE A 192 -6.55 -4.38 15.38
CA ILE A 192 -5.59 -3.32 15.73
C ILE A 192 -6.29 -1.97 15.53
N ASN A 193 -5.92 -0.97 16.32
CA ASN A 193 -6.48 0.38 16.17
C ASN A 193 -5.46 1.29 15.50
N SER A 194 -5.96 2.31 14.79
CA SER A 194 -5.11 3.43 14.42
C SER A 194 -4.67 4.24 15.65
N ASP A 195 -3.46 4.77 15.61
CA ASP A 195 -2.95 5.69 16.63
C ASP A 195 -3.49 7.12 16.45
N ASN A 196 -2.96 8.07 17.23
CA ASN A 196 -3.40 9.47 17.21
C ASN A 196 -3.16 10.19 15.87
N GLU A 197 -2.28 9.67 15.02
CA GLU A 197 -1.98 10.18 13.67
C GLU A 197 -2.71 9.37 12.59
N GLY A 198 -3.64 8.51 12.99
CA GLY A 198 -4.36 7.60 12.11
C GLY A 198 -3.52 6.44 11.59
N LYS A 199 -2.29 6.27 12.08
CA LYS A 199 -1.39 5.24 11.59
C LYS A 199 -1.73 3.89 12.21
N VAL A 200 -1.73 2.87 11.35
CA VAL A 200 -1.79 1.47 11.72
C VAL A 200 -0.45 0.86 11.37
N GLU A 201 0.19 0.19 12.32
CA GLU A 201 1.51 -0.42 12.13
C GLU A 201 1.65 -1.69 12.98
N PHE A 202 2.16 -2.74 12.35
CA PHE A 202 2.51 -4.00 13.00
C PHE A 202 3.65 -4.69 12.25
N TYR A 203 4.27 -5.67 12.90
CA TYR A 203 5.35 -6.46 12.32
C TYR A 203 4.96 -7.92 12.22
N ILE A 204 5.34 -8.57 11.12
CA ILE A 204 5.21 -10.01 10.93
C ILE A 204 6.59 -10.64 10.99
N SER A 205 6.75 -11.67 11.83
CA SER A 205 8.00 -12.43 11.96
C SER A 205 7.75 -13.94 11.93
N PRO A 206 8.52 -14.70 11.13
CA PRO A 206 8.48 -16.16 11.14
C PRO A 206 8.90 -16.73 12.50
N ILE A 207 8.25 -17.82 12.91
CA ILE A 207 8.55 -18.49 14.20
C ILE A 207 9.38 -19.76 14.04
N LYS A 208 9.45 -20.29 12.81
CA LYS A 208 10.16 -21.49 12.41
C LYS A 208 10.49 -21.38 10.91
N PRO A 209 11.50 -22.12 10.40
CA PRO A 209 11.78 -22.17 8.97
C PRO A 209 10.67 -22.98 8.28
N LEU A 210 9.60 -22.30 7.89
CA LEU A 210 8.47 -22.86 7.13
C LEU A 210 8.23 -21.95 5.91
N PRO A 211 8.22 -22.48 4.68
CA PRO A 211 7.87 -21.68 3.52
C PRO A 211 6.40 -21.27 3.58
N LEU A 212 6.07 -20.01 3.30
CA LEU A 212 4.71 -19.50 3.44
C LEU A 212 4.44 -18.33 2.50
N ILE A 213 3.23 -18.26 1.94
CA ILE A 213 2.75 -17.11 1.14
C ILE A 213 1.55 -16.49 1.83
N ILE A 214 1.73 -15.38 2.54
CA ILE A 214 0.68 -14.73 3.34
C ILE A 214 -0.03 -13.67 2.50
N TYR A 215 -1.36 -13.79 2.36
CA TYR A 215 -2.21 -12.78 1.74
C TYR A 215 -2.93 -11.99 2.82
N LEU A 216 -2.43 -10.82 3.17
CA LEU A 216 -3.05 -9.96 4.18
C LEU A 216 -4.19 -9.14 3.60
N SER A 217 -5.27 -9.01 4.38
CA SER A 217 -6.44 -8.20 4.08
C SER A 217 -6.80 -7.33 5.29
N SER A 218 -6.91 -6.02 5.10
CA SER A 218 -7.45 -5.07 6.09
C SER A 218 -8.95 -4.86 5.87
N ILE A 219 -9.75 -4.83 6.93
CA ILE A 219 -11.21 -4.74 6.86
C ILE A 219 -11.78 -3.79 7.90
N ILE A 220 -12.70 -2.94 7.43
CA ILE A 220 -13.74 -2.29 8.23
C ILE A 220 -15.09 -2.77 7.69
N LYS A 221 -15.88 -3.43 8.54
CA LYS A 221 -17.23 -3.87 8.18
C LYS A 221 -18.20 -2.70 8.27
N ILE A 222 -18.69 -2.23 7.13
CA ILE A 222 -19.79 -1.25 7.00
C ILE A 222 -21.00 -1.91 6.33
N PRO A 223 -22.23 -1.37 6.44
CA PRO A 223 -23.45 -2.06 5.99
C PRO A 223 -23.51 -2.38 4.50
N SER A 224 -22.76 -1.67 3.66
CA SER A 224 -22.83 -1.76 2.20
C SER A 224 -21.56 -2.27 1.52
N ASP A 225 -20.44 -2.43 2.23
CA ASP A 225 -19.16 -2.75 1.59
C ASP A 225 -18.10 -3.26 2.59
N PHE A 226 -16.99 -3.74 2.02
CA PHE A 226 -15.73 -3.93 2.71
C PHE A 226 -14.66 -3.24 1.87
N SER A 227 -13.92 -2.29 2.46
CA SER A 227 -12.66 -1.90 1.83
C SER A 227 -11.62 -2.95 2.19
N VAL A 228 -10.99 -3.50 1.15
CA VAL A 228 -9.99 -4.57 1.23
C VAL A 228 -8.77 -4.13 0.45
N SER A 229 -7.61 -4.31 1.06
CA SER A 229 -6.34 -4.28 0.36
C SER A 229 -5.59 -5.55 0.61
N ASP A 230 -5.09 -6.12 -0.48
CA ASP A 230 -4.29 -7.32 -0.46
C ASP A 230 -2.81 -6.97 -0.55
N SER A 231 -2.02 -7.50 0.37
CA SER A 231 -0.56 -7.52 0.28
C SER A 231 -0.07 -8.94 0.40
N ILE A 232 1.01 -9.27 -0.31
CA ILE A 232 1.59 -10.62 -0.28
C ILE A 232 2.92 -10.55 0.46
N ILE A 233 3.14 -11.49 1.38
CA ILE A 233 4.43 -11.70 2.03
C ILE A 233 4.88 -13.11 1.72
N PHE A 234 6.08 -13.25 1.18
CA PHE A 234 6.76 -14.50 0.92
C PHE A 234 7.75 -14.78 2.05
N ILE A 235 7.52 -15.86 2.79
CA ILE A 235 8.51 -16.43 3.70
C ILE A 235 9.19 -17.57 2.94
N ILE A 236 10.47 -17.38 2.65
CA ILE A 236 11.28 -18.27 1.81
C ILE A 236 12.31 -18.91 2.70
N ILE A 237 12.44 -20.23 2.65
CA ILE A 237 13.56 -20.89 3.31
C ILE A 237 14.78 -20.73 2.41
N ASP A 238 15.84 -20.15 2.95
CA ASP A 238 17.17 -20.20 2.34
C ASP A 238 17.75 -21.58 2.66
N ASP A 239 17.31 -22.56 1.86
CA ASP A 239 17.87 -23.88 1.80
C ASP A 239 18.85 -23.98 0.63
N ASP A 240 19.85 -24.84 0.78
CA ASP A 240 20.83 -25.14 -0.28
C ASP A 240 20.19 -26.07 -1.31
N VAL A 241 19.00 -25.71 -1.80
CA VAL A 241 18.38 -26.34 -2.96
C VAL A 241 19.29 -25.99 -4.12
N GLY A 242 20.18 -26.95 -4.42
CA GLY A 242 21.15 -26.82 -5.48
C GLY A 242 20.48 -26.41 -6.79
N TYR A 243 21.23 -25.69 -7.62
CA TYR A 243 20.76 -25.22 -8.91
C TYR A 243 20.37 -26.40 -9.81
N ASP A 244 19.09 -26.49 -10.15
CA ASP A 244 18.50 -27.57 -10.94
C ASP A 244 17.87 -27.06 -12.25
N GLN A 245 17.73 -25.74 -12.43
CA GLN A 245 17.27 -25.10 -13.66
C GLN A 245 18.39 -24.36 -14.37
N GLN A 246 18.29 -24.31 -15.70
CA GLN A 246 19.19 -23.50 -16.53
C GLN A 246 19.05 -22.01 -16.19
N PRO A 247 20.10 -21.20 -16.43
CA PRO A 247 19.95 -19.75 -16.32
C PRO A 247 18.83 -19.24 -17.23
N PRO A 248 18.07 -18.21 -16.81
CA PRO A 248 17.12 -17.58 -17.71
C PRO A 248 17.86 -16.94 -18.88
N GLU A 249 17.26 -16.99 -20.07
CA GLU A 249 17.72 -16.24 -21.23
C GLU A 249 17.10 -14.85 -21.21
N VAL A 250 17.93 -13.81 -21.14
CA VAL A 250 17.46 -12.41 -21.24
C VAL A 250 17.31 -12.06 -22.71
N VAL A 251 16.15 -12.39 -23.29
CA VAL A 251 15.86 -12.29 -24.73
C VAL A 251 16.14 -10.91 -25.30
N THR A 252 15.88 -9.86 -24.52
CA THR A 252 16.07 -8.46 -24.94
C THR A 252 17.53 -7.99 -24.85
N ALA A 253 18.42 -8.75 -24.23
CA ALA A 253 19.81 -8.35 -24.06
C ALA A 253 20.66 -8.67 -25.31
N ILE A 254 21.52 -7.72 -25.69
CA ILE A 254 22.51 -7.88 -26.77
C ILE A 254 23.89 -7.83 -26.13
N ASP A 255 24.69 -8.89 -26.31
CA ASP A 255 26.01 -9.05 -25.69
C ASP A 255 26.02 -8.80 -24.16
N GLY A 256 24.96 -9.25 -23.48
CA GLY A 256 24.77 -9.08 -22.03
C GLY A 256 24.37 -7.67 -21.60
N ASN A 257 24.19 -6.74 -22.53
CA ASN A 257 23.68 -5.40 -22.28
C ASN A 257 22.18 -5.36 -22.52
N LEU A 258 21.45 -4.90 -21.51
CA LEU A 258 20.02 -4.73 -21.54
C LEU A 258 19.72 -3.23 -21.61
N THR A 259 19.21 -2.76 -22.74
CA THR A 259 18.84 -1.35 -22.96
C THR A 259 17.33 -1.29 -23.22
N SER A 260 16.62 -0.40 -22.53
CA SER A 260 15.21 -0.13 -22.84
C SER A 260 15.13 0.85 -23.99
N GLU A 261 14.23 0.64 -24.94
CA GLU A 261 13.93 1.60 -26.02
C GLU A 261 12.72 2.50 -25.66
N GLY A 262 12.37 2.53 -24.37
CA GLY A 262 11.20 3.21 -23.82
C GLY A 262 10.14 2.26 -23.25
N GLU A 263 10.38 0.95 -23.28
CA GLU A 263 9.53 -0.05 -22.62
C GLU A 263 9.84 -0.13 -21.12
N ARG A 264 8.81 -0.33 -20.30
CA ARG A 264 8.91 -0.54 -18.84
C ARG A 264 9.42 -1.93 -18.48
N LYS A 265 9.23 -2.90 -19.37
CA LYS A 265 9.57 -4.31 -19.14
C LYS A 265 10.43 -4.89 -20.26
N PHE A 266 11.25 -5.87 -19.91
CA PHE A 266 12.02 -6.70 -20.83
C PHE A 266 11.56 -8.15 -20.75
N TRP A 267 11.87 -8.92 -21.78
CA TRP A 267 11.51 -10.33 -21.84
C TRP A 267 12.64 -11.22 -21.36
N ILE A 268 12.26 -12.26 -20.62
CA ILE A 268 13.10 -13.40 -20.31
C ILE A 268 12.42 -14.69 -20.79
N ASP A 269 13.23 -15.67 -21.15
CA ASP A 269 12.81 -17.03 -21.44
C ASP A 269 13.39 -17.98 -20.38
N ILE A 270 12.54 -18.84 -19.82
CA ILE A 270 12.91 -19.83 -18.80
C ILE A 270 12.72 -21.28 -19.30
N THR A 271 12.72 -21.49 -20.60
CA THR A 271 12.57 -22.81 -21.22
C THR A 271 13.64 -23.79 -20.73
N PRO A 272 13.29 -25.04 -20.35
CA PRO A 272 11.94 -25.63 -20.41
C PRO A 272 11.09 -25.33 -19.17
N CYS A 273 9.89 -24.77 -19.38
CA CYS A 273 8.90 -24.59 -18.33
C CYS A 273 8.09 -25.87 -18.06
N LYS A 274 8.60 -26.76 -17.19
CA LYS A 274 7.93 -28.04 -16.89
C LYS A 274 6.83 -27.89 -15.82
N ASN A 275 5.58 -28.13 -16.24
CA ASN A 275 4.40 -28.42 -15.40
C ASN A 275 4.14 -27.43 -14.24
N TYR A 276 4.21 -26.12 -14.50
CA TYR A 276 3.78 -25.12 -13.51
C TYR A 276 2.28 -25.23 -13.26
N LYS A 277 1.90 -25.22 -11.99
CA LYS A 277 0.48 -25.11 -11.60
C LYS A 277 0.07 -23.64 -11.60
N ILE A 278 -1.22 -23.42 -11.76
CA ILE A 278 -1.81 -22.08 -11.86
C ILE A 278 -1.50 -21.19 -10.63
N ASP A 279 -1.31 -21.81 -9.47
CA ASP A 279 -1.01 -21.13 -8.20
C ASP A 279 0.48 -21.06 -7.87
N ASP A 280 1.37 -21.49 -8.76
CA ASP A 280 2.82 -21.41 -8.54
C ASP A 280 3.33 -19.97 -8.77
N PHE A 281 4.46 -19.64 -8.13
CA PHE A 281 5.11 -18.33 -8.22
C PHE A 281 6.55 -18.47 -8.70
N LEU A 282 6.99 -17.48 -9.46
CA LEU A 282 8.39 -17.29 -9.80
C LEU A 282 8.89 -16.05 -9.10
N LEU A 283 9.86 -16.22 -8.21
CA LEU A 283 10.50 -15.14 -7.49
C LEU A 283 11.84 -14.83 -8.15
N PHE A 284 12.02 -13.59 -8.60
CA PHE A 284 13.20 -13.14 -9.30
C PHE A 284 14.15 -12.45 -8.33
N ASN A 285 15.42 -12.85 -8.38
CA ASN A 285 16.46 -12.28 -7.55
C ASN A 285 17.55 -11.63 -8.41
N VAL A 286 18.06 -10.50 -7.91
CA VAL A 286 19.15 -9.74 -8.50
C VAL A 286 20.25 -9.64 -7.45
N ASN A 287 21.44 -10.17 -7.76
CA ASN A 287 22.57 -10.22 -6.83
C ASN A 287 22.20 -10.86 -5.47
N SER A 288 21.46 -11.98 -5.53
CA SER A 288 20.96 -12.72 -4.35
C SER A 288 19.89 -12.03 -3.51
N GLU A 289 19.36 -10.88 -3.94
CA GLU A 289 18.22 -10.22 -3.30
C GLU A 289 16.96 -10.42 -4.14
N TYR A 290 15.86 -10.88 -3.54
CA TYR A 290 14.57 -10.94 -4.23
C TYR A 290 14.06 -9.52 -4.54
N LYS A 291 13.69 -9.29 -5.81
CA LYS A 291 13.27 -7.97 -6.30
C LYS A 291 11.88 -7.97 -6.92
N TYR A 292 11.39 -9.12 -7.37
CA TYR A 292 10.13 -9.18 -8.12
C TYR A 292 9.54 -10.58 -8.08
N TYR A 293 8.23 -10.71 -8.34
CA TYR A 293 7.58 -12.00 -8.51
C TYR A 293 6.58 -12.00 -9.68
N ALA A 294 6.37 -13.16 -10.29
CA ALA A 294 5.31 -13.42 -11.25
C ALA A 294 4.47 -14.61 -10.79
N ARG A 295 3.14 -14.58 -11.02
CA ARG A 295 2.30 -15.78 -10.84
C ARG A 295 2.30 -16.58 -12.11
N ALA A 296 2.30 -17.91 -12.00
CA ALA A 296 2.24 -18.79 -13.16
C ALA A 296 0.98 -18.53 -14.03
N ILE A 297 -0.16 -18.19 -13.42
CA ILE A 297 -1.38 -17.82 -14.16
C ILE A 297 -1.22 -16.55 -15.03
N ASP A 298 -0.35 -15.62 -14.62
CA ASP A 298 -0.08 -14.39 -15.38
C ASP A 298 0.75 -14.68 -16.65
N ILE A 299 1.28 -15.91 -16.78
CA ILE A 299 2.11 -16.37 -17.91
C ILE A 299 1.25 -17.07 -18.98
N ASN A 300 -0.08 -16.91 -18.94
CA ASN A 300 -0.97 -17.46 -19.95
C ASN A 300 -0.97 -16.65 -21.25
N GLY A 301 -0.04 -17.02 -22.13
CA GLY A 301 -0.03 -16.75 -23.58
C GLY A 301 0.48 -17.99 -24.34
N ASP A 302 0.65 -17.88 -25.67
CA ASP A 302 1.09 -18.99 -26.54
C ASP A 302 2.46 -19.59 -26.17
N ASN A 303 3.24 -18.94 -25.29
CA ASN A 303 4.49 -19.48 -24.72
C ASN A 303 4.57 -19.24 -23.20
N GLN A 304 4.28 -20.28 -22.41
CA GLN A 304 4.29 -20.27 -20.94
C GLN A 304 5.68 -20.06 -20.32
N CYS A 305 6.75 -20.04 -21.11
CA CYS A 305 8.11 -19.83 -20.62
C CYS A 305 8.60 -18.39 -20.79
N LEU A 306 7.83 -17.51 -21.46
CA LEU A 306 8.25 -16.14 -21.74
C LEU A 306 7.62 -15.16 -20.74
N ILE A 307 8.45 -14.45 -19.98
CA ILE A 307 8.02 -13.61 -18.85
C ILE A 307 8.52 -12.19 -19.03
N LYS A 308 7.65 -11.20 -18.76
CA LYS A 308 8.05 -9.79 -18.69
C LYS A 308 8.49 -9.40 -17.30
N LEU A 309 9.72 -8.92 -17.17
CA LEU A 309 10.27 -8.35 -15.95
C LEU A 309 10.49 -6.85 -16.10
N PRO A 310 10.32 -6.05 -15.04
CA PRO A 310 10.56 -4.62 -15.13
C PRO A 310 12.05 -4.29 -15.05
N TYR A 311 12.48 -3.24 -15.77
CA TYR A 311 13.90 -2.83 -15.76
C TYR A 311 14.38 -2.31 -14.40
N PHE A 312 13.48 -1.78 -13.56
CA PHE A 312 13.81 -1.17 -12.26
C PHE A 312 14.47 -2.14 -11.27
N ILE A 313 14.38 -3.46 -11.50
CA ILE A 313 15.03 -4.46 -10.64
C ILE A 313 16.57 -4.36 -10.70
N PHE A 314 17.11 -3.67 -11.72
CA PHE A 314 18.53 -3.47 -11.91
C PHE A 314 18.96 -2.04 -11.61
N GLN A 315 20.21 -1.89 -11.16
CA GLN A 315 20.88 -0.61 -11.10
C GLN A 315 21.55 -0.30 -12.45
N GLU A 316 21.37 0.92 -12.93
CA GLU A 316 21.95 1.35 -14.20
C GLU A 316 23.48 1.28 -14.20
N ASN A 317 24.05 0.80 -15.30
CA ASN A 317 25.48 0.67 -15.56
C ASN A 317 26.25 -0.20 -14.55
N LYS A 318 25.55 -1.11 -13.84
CA LYS A 318 26.16 -2.09 -12.95
C LYS A 318 25.89 -3.53 -13.41
N PRO A 319 26.94 -4.35 -13.59
CA PRO A 319 26.76 -5.78 -13.81
C PRO A 319 25.97 -6.40 -12.66
N SER A 320 24.99 -7.21 -13.01
CA SER A 320 24.09 -7.86 -12.07
C SER A 320 23.89 -9.34 -12.43
N GLN A 321 23.62 -10.16 -11.43
CA GLN A 321 23.28 -11.57 -11.59
C GLN A 321 21.77 -11.74 -11.40
N LEU A 322 21.06 -12.11 -12.47
CA LEU A 322 19.63 -12.44 -12.44
C LEU A 322 19.45 -13.95 -12.31
N SER A 323 18.62 -14.40 -11.37
CA SER A 323 18.10 -15.77 -11.35
C SER A 323 16.64 -15.75 -10.89
N TYR A 324 16.05 -16.94 -10.76
CA TYR A 324 14.71 -17.11 -10.25
C TYR A 324 14.58 -18.38 -9.40
N LEU A 325 13.62 -18.33 -8.47
CA LEU A 325 13.17 -19.44 -7.65
C LEU A 325 11.72 -19.75 -8.02
N ILE A 326 11.42 -21.03 -8.27
CA ILE A 326 10.04 -21.48 -8.45
C ILE A 326 9.55 -21.98 -7.10
N ILE A 327 8.44 -21.43 -6.63
CA ILE A 327 7.77 -21.88 -5.41
C ILE A 327 6.32 -22.26 -5.72
N ARG A 328 5.78 -23.24 -5.01
CA ARG A 328 4.37 -23.62 -5.09
C ARG A 328 3.48 -22.60 -4.39
N GLY A 329 2.18 -22.62 -4.69
CA GLY A 329 1.20 -21.80 -3.99
C GLY A 329 1.11 -22.03 -2.46
N ASN A 330 1.64 -23.15 -1.95
CA ASN A 330 1.78 -23.40 -0.50
C ASN A 330 3.10 -22.88 0.09
N GLY A 331 4.01 -22.35 -0.74
CA GLY A 331 5.32 -21.83 -0.37
C GLY A 331 6.50 -22.75 -0.69
N ASP A 332 6.28 -24.04 -0.96
CA ASP A 332 7.36 -25.01 -1.13
C ASP A 332 8.27 -24.66 -2.31
N THR A 333 9.58 -24.63 -2.07
CA THR A 333 10.58 -24.48 -3.12
C THR A 333 10.57 -25.69 -4.04
N LEU A 334 10.40 -25.45 -5.35
CA LEU A 334 10.44 -26.48 -6.38
C LEU A 334 11.81 -26.59 -7.01
N ALA A 335 12.39 -25.45 -7.38
CA ALA A 335 13.52 -25.39 -8.29
C ALA A 335 14.17 -24.00 -8.26
N LYS A 336 15.47 -23.95 -8.55
CA LYS A 336 16.31 -22.74 -8.55
C LYS A 336 17.16 -22.71 -9.81
N SER A 337 17.14 -21.57 -10.52
CA SER A 337 17.99 -21.38 -11.71
C SER A 337 19.38 -20.89 -11.39
N TYR A 338 20.34 -21.33 -12.19
CA TYR A 338 21.66 -20.69 -12.24
C TYR A 338 21.51 -19.19 -12.58
N PRO A 339 22.39 -18.33 -12.08
CA PRO A 339 22.36 -16.91 -12.44
C PRO A 339 22.85 -16.66 -13.87
N VAL A 340 22.27 -15.64 -14.50
CA VAL A 340 22.75 -15.03 -15.74
C VAL A 340 23.25 -13.62 -15.47
N SER A 341 24.37 -13.25 -16.12
CA SER A 341 24.93 -11.90 -16.02
C SER A 341 24.23 -10.95 -16.99
N VAL A 342 23.79 -9.80 -16.50
CA VAL A 342 23.17 -8.74 -17.30
C VAL A 342 23.63 -7.38 -16.80
N THR A 343 23.82 -6.42 -17.70
CA THR A 343 24.05 -5.02 -17.35
C THR A 343 22.95 -4.15 -17.94
N TYR A 344 22.14 -3.53 -17.09
CA TYR A 344 21.14 -2.56 -17.52
C TYR A 344 21.82 -1.25 -17.93
N ARG A 345 21.58 -0.79 -19.15
CA ARG A 345 22.21 0.42 -19.75
C ARG A 345 21.32 1.65 -19.74
N GLY A 346 20.21 1.59 -19.02
CA GLY A 346 19.28 2.70 -18.90
C GLY A 346 18.21 2.68 -19.99
N ARG A 347 17.54 3.82 -20.11
CA ARG A 347 16.43 4.07 -21.04
C ARG A 347 16.54 5.49 -21.61
N PRO A 348 15.89 5.76 -22.75
CA PRO A 348 15.65 7.12 -23.19
C PRO A 348 14.94 7.95 -22.10
N ASN A 349 15.29 9.23 -21.99
CA ASN A 349 14.62 10.17 -21.11
C ASN A 349 13.26 10.60 -21.68
N LYS A 350 12.31 9.66 -21.69
CA LYS A 350 10.94 9.83 -22.21
C LYS A 350 9.96 8.96 -21.39
N PRO A 351 8.66 9.29 -21.42
CA PRO A 351 7.60 8.45 -20.85
C PRO A 351 7.62 7.01 -21.39
N TRP A 352 7.12 6.05 -20.59
CA TRP A 352 6.98 4.65 -21.00
C TRP A 352 6.04 4.50 -22.20
N LYS A 353 6.40 3.62 -23.15
CA LYS A 353 5.66 3.36 -24.39
C LYS A 353 4.67 2.20 -24.31
N ASP A 354 4.95 1.20 -23.48
CA ASP A 354 4.24 -0.09 -23.43
C ASP A 354 3.31 -0.24 -22.22
N ILE A 355 2.82 0.89 -21.71
CA ILE A 355 1.89 0.95 -20.58
C ILE A 355 0.49 1.33 -21.04
N ASP A 356 -0.51 0.74 -20.40
CA ASP A 356 -1.90 1.15 -20.59
C ASP A 356 -2.15 2.45 -19.81
N ARG A 357 -2.57 3.48 -20.53
CA ARG A 357 -2.78 4.83 -20.00
C ARG A 357 -4.28 5.08 -19.89
N ILE A 358 -4.83 4.68 -18.75
CA ILE A 358 -6.27 4.67 -18.52
C ILE A 358 -6.82 6.06 -18.16
N TYR A 359 -5.98 6.96 -17.65
CA TYR A 359 -6.41 8.33 -17.31
C TYR A 359 -6.16 9.32 -18.45
N GLU A 360 -6.97 10.38 -18.49
CA GLU A 360 -6.82 11.50 -19.43
C GLU A 360 -5.42 12.14 -19.37
N SER A 361 -4.94 12.71 -20.47
CA SER A 361 -3.69 13.49 -20.45
C SER A 361 -3.79 14.71 -19.53
N CYS A 362 -2.69 15.07 -18.88
CA CYS A 362 -2.61 16.34 -18.15
C CYS A 362 -2.71 17.54 -19.12
N LYS A 363 -3.13 18.70 -18.60
CA LYS A 363 -3.14 19.96 -19.35
C LYS A 363 -1.99 20.85 -18.89
N VAL A 364 -1.34 21.52 -19.83
CA VAL A 364 -0.18 22.37 -19.55
C VAL A 364 -0.54 23.83 -19.83
N TYR A 365 -0.19 24.72 -18.91
CA TYR A 365 -0.45 26.15 -19.02
C TYR A 365 0.86 26.92 -18.88
N SER A 366 0.94 28.01 -19.62
CA SER A 366 2.04 28.98 -19.53
C SER A 366 2.06 29.69 -18.17
N SER A 367 3.12 30.43 -17.89
CA SER A 367 3.23 31.32 -16.71
C SER A 367 2.15 32.41 -16.63
N PHE A 368 1.37 32.61 -17.70
CA PHE A 368 0.20 33.50 -17.75
C PHE A 368 -1.14 32.74 -17.58
N ASP A 369 -1.10 31.46 -17.20
CA ASP A 369 -2.28 30.59 -17.08
C ASP A 369 -3.04 30.38 -18.41
N VAL A 370 -2.32 30.50 -19.54
CA VAL A 370 -2.86 30.23 -20.89
C VAL A 370 -2.51 28.80 -21.29
N LEU A 371 -3.52 28.01 -21.69
CA LEU A 371 -3.39 26.63 -22.14
C LEU A 371 -2.40 26.50 -23.29
N ILE A 372 -1.55 25.48 -23.22
CA ILE A 372 -0.62 25.07 -24.27
C ILE A 372 -1.11 23.70 -24.77
N GLU A 373 -1.58 23.68 -26.01
CA GLU A 373 -2.04 22.45 -26.67
C GLU A 373 -0.92 21.42 -26.83
N GLN A 374 -1.30 20.16 -27.06
CA GLN A 374 -0.38 19.10 -27.45
C GLN A 374 0.52 19.55 -28.61
N ASP A 375 1.79 19.18 -28.56
CA ASP A 375 2.84 19.55 -29.51
C ASP A 375 3.12 21.08 -29.56
N GLY A 376 2.59 21.83 -28.58
CA GLY A 376 2.84 23.25 -28.44
C GLY A 376 4.29 23.57 -28.01
N GLY A 377 4.82 24.69 -28.51
CA GLY A 377 6.16 25.16 -28.14
C GLY A 377 6.20 25.95 -26.83
N ILE A 378 7.21 25.73 -26.00
CA ILE A 378 7.54 26.47 -24.78
C ILE A 378 8.75 27.34 -25.08
N ASN A 379 8.60 28.65 -24.89
CA ASN A 379 9.63 29.63 -25.16
C ASN A 379 9.71 30.66 -24.02
N ASN A 380 10.73 31.54 -24.09
CA ASN A 380 10.95 32.58 -23.09
C ASN A 380 9.70 33.41 -22.78
N GLN A 381 8.86 33.72 -23.78
CA GLN A 381 7.63 34.47 -23.55
C GLN A 381 6.65 33.67 -22.69
N LYS A 382 6.40 32.40 -22.99
CA LYS A 382 5.44 31.57 -22.24
C LYS A 382 5.85 31.34 -20.79
N ILE A 383 7.14 31.41 -20.47
CA ILE A 383 7.63 31.23 -19.09
C ILE A 383 8.01 32.56 -18.40
N SER A 384 7.85 33.71 -19.06
CA SER A 384 8.38 35.00 -18.58
C SER A 384 7.68 35.60 -17.35
N ASN A 385 6.45 35.20 -17.04
CA ASN A 385 5.69 35.72 -15.90
C ASN A 385 5.99 34.97 -14.59
N HIS A 386 7.00 34.11 -14.57
CA HIS A 386 7.31 33.21 -13.45
C HIS A 386 7.49 33.90 -12.10
N THR A 387 8.10 35.09 -12.07
CA THR A 387 8.32 35.88 -10.85
C THR A 387 7.03 36.35 -10.16
N ASN A 388 5.91 36.41 -10.89
CA ASN A 388 4.59 36.74 -10.35
C ASN A 388 3.82 35.50 -9.86
N ASN A 389 4.37 34.31 -10.06
CA ASN A 389 3.75 33.04 -9.70
C ASN A 389 4.33 32.48 -8.40
N GLN A 390 3.50 31.77 -7.63
CA GLN A 390 3.95 31.11 -6.41
C GLN A 390 5.07 30.10 -6.72
N GLY A 391 6.17 30.19 -5.96
CA GLY A 391 7.30 29.27 -6.11
C GLY A 391 8.10 29.47 -7.41
N ASP A 392 8.01 30.66 -8.02
CA ASP A 392 8.72 30.99 -9.27
C ASP A 392 8.36 30.05 -10.44
N ALA A 393 7.07 29.71 -10.55
CA ALA A 393 6.58 28.73 -11.51
C ALA A 393 6.57 29.28 -12.94
N GLY A 394 7.31 28.62 -13.85
CA GLY A 394 7.34 28.95 -15.28
C GLY A 394 6.21 28.31 -16.08
N LEU A 395 5.66 27.17 -15.61
CA LEU A 395 4.49 26.50 -16.18
C LEU A 395 3.60 25.97 -15.06
N PHE A 396 2.36 25.67 -15.42
CA PHE A 396 1.45 24.92 -14.59
C PHE A 396 0.99 23.66 -15.31
N VAL A 397 0.93 22.55 -14.59
CA VAL A 397 0.36 21.30 -15.11
C VAL A 397 -0.83 20.92 -14.26
N THR A 398 -1.97 20.68 -14.89
CA THR A 398 -3.20 20.33 -14.18
C THR A 398 -3.68 18.93 -14.55
N ILE A 399 -4.15 18.20 -13.54
CA ILE A 399 -4.77 16.88 -13.68
C ILE A 399 -6.16 16.95 -13.04
N THR A 400 -7.15 16.37 -13.71
CA THR A 400 -8.53 16.32 -13.20
C THR A 400 -8.76 14.99 -12.50
N GLY A 401 -9.23 15.04 -11.26
CA GLY A 401 -9.72 13.88 -10.52
C GLY A 401 -11.24 13.84 -10.45
N THR A 402 -11.80 12.70 -10.03
CA THR A 402 -13.24 12.48 -9.87
C THR A 402 -13.58 11.63 -8.65
N ASN A 403 -14.73 11.90 -8.01
CA ASN A 403 -15.35 11.01 -7.02
C ASN A 403 -16.45 10.12 -7.65
N ASP A 404 -16.66 10.24 -8.96
CA ASP A 404 -17.59 9.37 -9.69
C ASP A 404 -16.96 7.98 -9.87
N ASN A 405 -17.53 6.99 -9.20
CA ASN A 405 -17.06 5.60 -9.29
C ASN A 405 -17.27 4.99 -10.68
N SER A 406 -18.14 5.57 -11.52
CA SER A 406 -18.35 5.12 -12.90
C SER A 406 -17.37 5.71 -13.90
N ASP A 407 -16.68 6.80 -13.56
CA ASP A 407 -15.65 7.40 -14.41
C ASP A 407 -14.27 6.85 -14.04
N ASN A 408 -13.76 5.96 -14.89
CA ASN A 408 -12.43 5.36 -14.76
C ASN A 408 -11.37 6.07 -15.61
N THR A 409 -11.74 7.15 -16.30
CA THR A 409 -10.83 7.96 -17.14
C THR A 409 -10.15 9.10 -16.37
N LYS A 410 -10.57 9.32 -15.12
CA LYS A 410 -9.99 10.34 -14.23
C LYS A 410 -9.49 9.69 -12.95
N VAL A 411 -8.45 10.31 -12.38
CA VAL A 411 -7.86 9.86 -11.12
C VAL A 411 -8.88 9.96 -9.99
N LYS A 412 -8.90 9.02 -9.05
CA LYS A 412 -9.81 9.12 -7.91
C LYS A 412 -9.36 10.26 -6.97
N LEU A 413 -10.33 10.93 -6.36
CA LEU A 413 -10.03 11.95 -5.34
C LEU A 413 -9.23 11.34 -4.17
N GLY A 414 -8.32 12.12 -3.59
CA GLY A 414 -7.44 11.68 -2.51
C GLY A 414 -6.26 10.81 -2.92
N SER A 415 -6.17 10.40 -4.20
CA SER A 415 -5.04 9.62 -4.70
C SER A 415 -3.76 10.44 -4.73
N GLU A 416 -2.65 9.79 -4.40
CA GLU A 416 -1.32 10.35 -4.55
C GLU A 416 -0.87 10.23 -6.00
N ILE A 417 -0.45 11.34 -6.60
CA ILE A 417 -0.06 11.44 -8.00
C ILE A 417 1.41 11.84 -8.08
N ILE A 418 2.14 11.14 -8.94
CA ILE A 418 3.51 11.47 -9.33
C ILE A 418 3.45 11.96 -10.78
N LEU A 419 3.69 13.26 -10.99
CA LEU A 419 3.86 13.87 -12.31
C LEU A 419 5.36 13.91 -12.64
N THR A 420 5.78 13.35 -13.76
CA THR A 420 7.19 13.37 -14.18
C THR A 420 7.39 14.30 -15.37
N LEU A 421 8.32 15.25 -15.21
CA LEU A 421 8.83 16.11 -16.28
C LEU A 421 10.03 15.44 -16.95
N TYR A 422 10.02 15.38 -18.27
CA TYR A 422 11.17 15.01 -19.08
C TYR A 422 11.52 16.17 -20.02
N ILE A 423 12.79 16.59 -20.05
CA ILE A 423 13.28 17.54 -21.04
C ILE A 423 14.52 16.97 -21.71
N ASN A 424 14.54 16.99 -23.04
CA ASN A 424 15.72 16.71 -23.85
C ASN A 424 16.05 17.93 -24.68
N SER A 425 17.16 18.59 -24.39
CA SER A 425 17.66 19.76 -25.12
C SER A 425 19.12 19.55 -25.48
N LYS A 426 19.67 20.41 -26.35
CA LYS A 426 21.06 20.30 -26.79
C LYS A 426 22.07 20.34 -25.64
N ASN A 427 21.77 21.14 -24.61
CA ASN A 427 22.69 21.45 -23.53
C ASN A 427 22.33 20.76 -22.21
N LYS A 428 21.11 20.22 -22.06
CA LYS A 428 20.71 19.50 -20.85
C LYS A 428 19.62 18.46 -21.07
N THR A 429 19.66 17.44 -20.21
CA THR A 429 18.64 16.40 -20.05
C THR A 429 18.09 16.52 -18.63
N VAL A 430 16.77 16.57 -18.49
CA VAL A 430 16.09 16.69 -17.18
C VAL A 430 15.07 15.56 -17.06
N THR A 431 15.08 14.89 -15.91
CA THR A 431 14.00 14.05 -15.42
C THR A 431 13.68 14.52 -14.01
N TYR A 432 12.45 14.96 -13.75
CA TYR A 432 12.09 15.44 -12.42
C TYR A 432 10.68 15.02 -12.03
N PRO A 433 10.52 14.22 -10.95
CA PRO A 433 9.20 13.86 -10.44
C PRO A 433 8.68 14.93 -9.48
N PHE A 434 7.40 15.25 -9.61
CA PHE A 434 6.62 16.07 -8.69
C PHE A 434 5.57 15.20 -8.04
N LYS A 435 5.47 15.27 -6.72
CA LYS A 435 4.54 14.46 -5.94
C LYS A 435 3.51 15.35 -5.27
N ASN A 436 2.23 15.06 -5.46
CA ASN A 436 1.16 15.77 -4.79
C ASN A 436 -0.11 14.89 -4.69
N THR A 437 -1.04 15.27 -3.82
CA THR A 437 -2.27 14.51 -3.58
C THR A 437 -3.45 15.18 -4.29
N MET A 438 -4.21 14.42 -5.07
CA MET A 438 -5.47 14.89 -5.65
C MET A 438 -6.39 15.36 -4.50
N PRO A 439 -7.07 16.51 -4.62
CA PRO A 439 -8.00 16.96 -3.59
C PRO A 439 -8.98 15.85 -3.21
N TYR A 440 -9.31 15.78 -1.92
CA TYR A 440 -10.25 14.80 -1.38
C TYR A 440 -11.71 15.15 -1.67
N GLN A 441 -11.98 16.40 -2.04
CA GLN A 441 -13.31 16.94 -2.33
C GLN A 441 -13.34 17.61 -3.70
N PRO A 442 -14.49 17.60 -4.40
CA PRO A 442 -14.69 18.33 -5.64
C PRO A 442 -14.45 19.84 -5.50
N ASP A 443 -14.08 20.51 -6.60
CA ASP A 443 -13.83 21.96 -6.61
C ASP A 443 -15.09 22.79 -6.32
N ASN A 444 -16.27 22.25 -6.64
CA ASN A 444 -17.56 22.88 -6.42
C ASN A 444 -18.42 22.03 -5.49
N GLU A 445 -19.20 22.69 -4.63
CA GLU A 445 -20.26 22.04 -3.86
C GLU A 445 -21.23 21.33 -4.83
N ASP A 446 -21.54 20.05 -4.57
CA ASP A 446 -22.26 19.13 -5.47
C ASP A 446 -21.55 18.73 -6.78
N GLY A 447 -20.31 19.18 -6.99
CA GLY A 447 -19.47 18.76 -8.11
C GLY A 447 -19.02 17.30 -8.00
N LYS A 448 -18.45 16.77 -9.08
CA LYS A 448 -17.83 15.44 -9.09
C LYS A 448 -16.31 15.46 -9.28
N THR A 449 -15.78 16.59 -9.73
CA THR A 449 -14.39 16.71 -10.18
C THR A 449 -13.62 17.70 -9.33
N ALA A 450 -12.32 17.45 -9.18
CA ALA A 450 -11.36 18.39 -8.61
C ALA A 450 -10.16 18.54 -9.53
N VAL A 451 -9.49 19.71 -9.48
CA VAL A 451 -8.28 19.95 -10.26
C VAL A 451 -7.06 20.01 -9.35
N LEU A 452 -6.11 19.12 -9.59
CA LEU A 452 -4.78 19.18 -8.99
C LEU A 452 -3.86 20.00 -9.88
N LYS A 453 -3.23 21.04 -9.31
CA LYS A 453 -2.26 21.90 -10.01
C LYS A 453 -0.85 21.66 -9.50
N PHE A 454 0.07 21.41 -10.43
CA PHE A 454 1.51 21.34 -10.21
C PHE A 454 2.16 22.62 -10.72
N ASN A 455 3.00 23.23 -9.89
CA ASN A 455 3.81 24.40 -10.25
C ASN A 455 5.17 23.90 -10.73
N ILE A 456 5.50 24.13 -12.00
CA ILE A 456 6.77 23.70 -12.59
C ILE A 456 7.79 24.86 -12.45
N PRO A 457 8.86 24.69 -11.67
CA PRO A 457 9.86 25.73 -11.45
C PRO A 457 10.50 26.25 -12.73
N TYR A 458 10.71 27.57 -12.80
CA TYR A 458 11.33 28.23 -13.95
C TYR A 458 12.76 27.76 -14.25
N ASP A 459 13.54 27.42 -13.22
CA ASP A 459 14.93 26.96 -13.35
C ASP A 459 15.07 25.62 -14.12
N LEU A 460 14.07 24.75 -14.04
CA LEU A 460 14.01 23.53 -14.86
C LEU A 460 13.75 23.87 -16.34
N LEU A 461 13.04 24.97 -16.60
CA LEU A 461 12.51 25.36 -17.91
C LEU A 461 13.40 26.35 -18.67
N ASN A 462 14.23 27.13 -17.99
CA ASN A 462 15.13 28.09 -18.61
C ASN A 462 16.33 27.42 -19.30
N ASN A 463 17.03 28.13 -20.18
CA ASN A 463 18.27 27.68 -20.82
C ASN A 463 18.18 26.25 -21.41
N ASN A 464 17.11 25.96 -22.14
CA ASN A 464 16.93 24.74 -22.93
C ASN A 464 17.15 25.08 -24.40
N LEU A 465 18.36 24.85 -24.91
CA LEU A 465 18.72 25.21 -26.28
C LEU A 465 18.23 24.17 -27.28
N ALA A 466 17.77 24.63 -28.44
CA ALA A 466 17.44 23.77 -29.58
C ALA A 466 18.66 22.96 -30.04
N PHE A 467 18.40 21.78 -30.58
CA PHE A 467 19.38 21.01 -31.34
C PHE A 467 19.65 21.70 -32.69
N PRO A 468 20.73 21.34 -33.41
CA PRO A 468 21.00 21.94 -34.72
C PRO A 468 19.88 21.79 -35.75
N GLU A 469 19.08 20.71 -35.66
CA GLU A 469 18.09 20.33 -36.66
C GLU A 469 16.64 20.31 -36.15
N HIS A 470 16.42 20.45 -34.84
CA HIS A 470 15.08 20.47 -34.24
C HIS A 470 15.09 21.14 -32.86
N ASP A 471 13.90 21.54 -32.39
CA ASP A 471 13.71 22.09 -31.05
C ASP A 471 14.00 21.03 -29.96
N GLY A 472 14.20 21.49 -28.72
CA GLY A 472 14.19 20.57 -27.58
C GLY A 472 12.83 19.91 -27.42
N GLU A 473 12.78 18.77 -26.76
CA GLU A 473 11.55 18.04 -26.46
C GLU A 473 11.22 18.19 -24.98
N ILE A 474 9.93 18.32 -24.68
CA ILE A 474 9.40 18.27 -23.32
C ILE A 474 8.23 17.29 -23.24
N PHE A 475 8.17 16.53 -22.15
CA PHE A 475 7.08 15.61 -21.87
C PHE A 475 6.63 15.76 -20.43
N PHE A 476 5.32 15.64 -20.24
CA PHE A 476 4.70 15.40 -18.95
C PHE A 476 3.92 14.11 -19.03
N ASP A 477 4.20 13.20 -18.10
CA ASP A 477 3.33 12.07 -17.83
C ASP A 477 3.12 11.93 -16.33
N TYR A 478 2.08 11.19 -15.93
CA TYR A 478 1.81 11.02 -14.52
C TYR A 478 1.26 9.64 -14.21
N GLN A 479 1.39 9.26 -12.95
CA GLN A 479 1.00 7.96 -12.43
C GLN A 479 0.36 8.07 -11.04
N VAL A 480 -0.46 7.07 -10.74
CA VAL A 480 -0.99 6.79 -9.40
C VAL A 480 -0.36 5.47 -8.96
N GLY A 481 0.41 5.52 -7.87
CA GLY A 481 1.33 4.44 -7.46
C GLY A 481 2.75 4.63 -8.00
N ASP A 482 3.66 3.77 -7.54
CA ASP A 482 5.07 3.77 -7.94
C ASP A 482 5.31 2.84 -9.16
N ASP A 483 6.32 3.11 -9.98
CA ASP A 483 6.66 2.24 -11.13
C ASP A 483 6.99 0.80 -10.71
N ASN A 484 7.36 0.62 -9.43
CA ASN A 484 7.60 -0.66 -8.80
C ASN A 484 6.32 -1.41 -8.42
N ASP A 485 5.20 -0.70 -8.29
CA ASP A 485 3.92 -1.29 -7.91
C ASP A 485 3.32 -2.10 -9.06
N ARG A 486 2.65 -3.19 -8.70
CA ARG A 486 1.99 -4.05 -9.68
C ARG A 486 0.71 -3.42 -10.22
N ASP A 487 0.04 -2.60 -9.42
CA ASP A 487 -1.21 -1.92 -9.71
C ASP A 487 -1.03 -0.43 -10.06
N VAL A 488 0.19 0.00 -10.38
CA VAL A 488 0.44 1.35 -10.90
C VAL A 488 -0.38 1.62 -12.15
N THR A 489 -1.00 2.78 -12.19
CA THR A 489 -1.83 3.25 -13.30
C THR A 489 -1.32 4.59 -13.80
N TYR A 490 -1.53 4.89 -15.08
CA TYR A 490 -0.94 6.06 -15.72
C TYR A 490 -1.97 6.90 -16.45
N GLY A 491 -1.71 8.20 -16.51
CA GLY A 491 -2.41 9.10 -17.41
C GLY A 491 -1.76 9.24 -18.77
N GLY A 492 -2.51 9.87 -19.66
CA GLY A 492 -2.04 10.25 -20.98
C GLY A 492 -0.82 11.19 -20.90
N ILE A 493 0.00 11.13 -21.95
CA ILE A 493 1.20 11.96 -22.07
C ILE A 493 0.80 13.30 -22.68
N TRP A 494 1.31 14.40 -22.13
CA TRP A 494 1.42 15.65 -22.85
C TRP A 494 2.85 15.78 -23.40
N SER A 495 2.98 16.11 -24.69
CA SER A 495 4.27 16.35 -25.37
C SER A 495 4.29 17.73 -26.00
N GLY A 496 5.48 18.31 -26.10
CA GLY A 496 5.69 19.59 -26.74
C GLY A 496 7.15 19.85 -27.12
N HIS A 497 7.40 21.06 -27.60
CA HIS A 497 8.73 21.54 -27.96
C HIS A 497 9.21 22.58 -26.95
N ILE A 498 10.52 22.69 -26.71
CA ILE A 498 11.07 23.69 -25.80
C ILE A 498 12.33 24.33 -26.36
N VAL A 499 12.33 25.67 -26.39
CA VAL A 499 13.48 26.51 -26.76
C VAL A 499 13.50 27.75 -25.88
N THR A 500 14.45 27.80 -24.94
CA THR A 500 14.57 28.89 -23.96
C THR A 500 16.03 29.29 -23.79
N PHE A 501 16.27 30.56 -23.46
CA PHE A 501 17.60 31.18 -23.39
C PHE A 501 17.84 31.80 -22.04
#